data_AF-A0A1M2Z692-F1
#
_entry.id   AF-A0A1M2Z692-F1
#
_cell.length_a   1.000
_cell.length_b   1.000
_cell.length_c   1.000
_cell.angle_alpha   90.00
_cell.angle_beta   90.00
_cell.angle_gamma   90.00
#
_symmetry.space_group_name_H-M   'P 1'
#
loop_
_entity.id
_entity.type
_entity.pdbx_description
1 polymer ?
#
loop_
_entity_poly.entity_id
_entity_poly.type
_entity_poly.pdbx_seq_one_letter_code
_entity_poly.pdbx_strand_id
1 'polypeptide(L)'
;MNISDRRLKELAARRDEDIDYSDIPELDKAFWDKARLVLPKPSKQQMTIRFDTDMVEWFKARGKGYQSHMNAVLRAYMEAHR
;
A
#
# COMPACT_ATOMS: atom_id res chain seq x y z
N MET A 1 0.85 16.12 2.59
CA MET A 1 1.48 16.77 3.76
C MET A 1 2.27 17.95 3.24
N ASN A 2 2.03 19.17 3.73
CA ASN A 2 2.83 20.34 3.35
C ASN A 2 3.66 20.79 4.55
N ILE A 3 4.98 20.78 4.39
CA ILE A 3 5.93 21.33 5.37
C ILE A 3 6.04 22.85 5.10
N SER A 4 6.14 23.66 6.15
CA SER A 4 6.29 25.12 6.02
C SER A 4 7.69 25.52 5.56
N ASP A 5 7.80 26.63 4.81
CA ASP A 5 9.07 27.12 4.26
C ASP A 5 10.12 27.41 5.34
N ARG A 6 9.67 27.87 6.52
CA ARG A 6 10.53 28.06 7.69
C ARG A 6 11.15 26.74 8.15
N ARG A 7 10.34 25.69 8.28
CA ARG A 7 10.80 24.37 8.71
C ARG A 7 11.77 23.77 7.69
N LEU A 8 11.55 24.01 6.40
CA LEU A 8 12.45 23.55 5.34
C LEU A 8 13.83 24.21 5.43
N LYS A 9 13.88 25.53 5.67
CA LYS A 9 15.14 26.26 5.87
C LYS A 9 15.89 25.79 7.12
N GLU A 10 15.17 25.54 8.22
CA GLU A 10 15.75 25.00 9.45
C GLU A 10 16.36 23.61 9.23
N LEU A 11 15.68 22.72 8.49
CA LEU A 11 16.19 21.39 8.16
C LEU A 11 17.41 21.46 7.22
N ALA A 12 17.38 22.35 6.22
CA ALA A 12 18.49 22.51 5.27
C ALA A 12 19.76 23.11 5.90
N ALA A 13 19.63 23.82 7.01
CA ALA A 13 20.75 24.42 7.73
C ALA A 13 21.34 23.50 8.83
N ARG A 14 20.67 22.38 9.14
CA ARG A 14 21.17 21.40 10.12
C ARG A 14 22.33 20.63 9.49
N ARG A 15 23.44 20.49 10.22
CA ARG A 15 24.59 19.70 9.77
C ARG A 15 24.31 18.21 10.00
N ASP A 16 24.97 17.37 9.21
CA ASP A 16 24.77 15.92 9.26
C ASP A 16 25.15 15.33 10.62
N GLU A 17 26.17 15.88 11.30
CA GLU A 17 26.60 15.41 12.62
C GLU A 17 25.59 15.72 13.72
N ASP A 18 24.71 16.70 13.49
CA ASP A 18 23.67 17.09 14.43
C ASP A 18 22.39 16.24 14.22
N ILE A 19 22.35 15.32 13.25
CA ILE A 19 21.21 14.42 13.00
C ILE A 19 21.21 13.29 14.05
N ASP A 20 20.07 13.14 14.73
CA ASP A 20 19.87 12.09 15.72
C ASP A 20 19.37 10.82 15.03
N TYR A 21 20.15 9.73 15.13
CA TYR A 21 19.84 8.40 14.60
C TYR A 21 19.54 7.38 15.72
N SER A 22 19.33 7.85 16.96
CA SER A 22 19.13 6.95 18.12
C SER A 22 17.91 6.04 17.98
N ASP A 23 16.91 6.43 17.19
CA ASP A 23 15.70 5.66 16.89
C ASP A 23 15.85 4.72 15.68
N ILE A 24 16.88 4.90 14.86
CA ILE A 24 17.13 4.13 13.64
C ILE A 24 18.61 3.70 13.61
N PRO A 25 18.99 2.70 14.42
CA PRO A 25 20.35 2.18 14.41
C PRO A 25 20.72 1.60 13.04
N GLU A 26 22.01 1.62 12.70
CA GLU A 26 22.51 1.05 11.45
C GLU A 26 22.19 -0.46 11.36
N LEU A 27 21.80 -0.90 10.16
CA LEU A 27 21.47 -2.29 9.90
C LEU A 27 22.75 -3.13 9.76
N ASP A 28 23.08 -3.90 10.79
CA ASP A 28 24.28 -4.73 10.84
C ASP A 28 24.06 -6.14 10.22
N LYS A 29 25.13 -6.94 10.16
CA LYS A 29 25.06 -8.30 9.63
C LYS A 29 24.08 -9.19 10.41
N ALA A 30 23.97 -9.00 11.73
CA ALA A 30 23.08 -9.79 12.58
C ALA A 30 21.60 -9.49 12.31
N PHE A 31 21.26 -8.24 11.94
CA PHE A 31 19.94 -7.88 11.44
C PHE A 31 19.63 -8.66 10.15
N TRP A 32 20.54 -8.63 9.17
CA TRP A 32 20.33 -9.29 7.88
C TRP A 32 20.29 -10.82 7.99
N ASP A 33 21.04 -11.43 8.89
CA ASP A 33 21.01 -12.87 9.16
C ASP A 33 19.63 -13.36 9.64
N LYS A 34 18.86 -12.48 10.29
CA LYS A 34 17.50 -12.76 10.80
C LYS A 34 16.41 -12.09 9.97
N ALA A 35 16.77 -11.28 8.97
CA ALA A 35 15.82 -10.51 8.20
C ALA A 35 14.99 -11.45 7.31
N ARG A 36 13.66 -11.39 7.46
CA ARG A 36 12.74 -12.09 6.57
C ARG A 36 12.43 -11.20 5.38
N LEU A 37 12.84 -11.63 4.19
CA LEU A 37 12.40 -11.00 2.96
C LEU A 37 10.90 -11.18 2.78
N VAL A 38 10.14 -10.09 2.92
CA VAL A 38 8.71 -10.06 2.61
C VAL A 38 8.55 -9.48 1.22
N LEU A 39 8.55 -10.36 0.21
CA LEU A 39 8.16 -9.95 -1.14
C LEU A 39 6.64 -9.71 -1.14
N PRO A 40 6.17 -8.56 -1.64
CA PRO A 40 4.75 -8.38 -1.87
C PRO A 40 4.30 -9.41 -2.92
N LYS A 41 3.64 -10.48 -2.47
CA LYS A 41 3.02 -11.43 -3.38
C LYS A 41 1.98 -10.67 -4.21
N PRO A 42 1.96 -10.81 -5.55
CA PRO A 42 0.86 -10.28 -6.34
C PRO A 42 -0.43 -10.95 -5.88
N SER A 43 -1.21 -10.22 -5.09
CA SER A 43 -2.43 -10.72 -4.44
C SER A 43 -3.63 -10.73 -5.38
N LYS A 44 -3.50 -10.09 -6.55
CA LYS A 44 -4.53 -9.94 -7.58
C LYS A 44 -3.90 -10.15 -8.94
N GLN A 45 -4.55 -10.96 -9.77
CA GLN A 45 -4.18 -11.14 -11.17
C GLN A 45 -5.05 -10.23 -12.03
N GLN A 46 -4.42 -9.41 -12.87
CA GLN A 46 -5.14 -8.59 -13.84
C GLN A 46 -5.55 -9.46 -15.04
N MET A 47 -6.83 -9.47 -15.37
CA MET A 47 -7.39 -10.20 -16.51
C MET A 47 -8.53 -9.40 -17.13
N THR A 48 -8.73 -9.58 -18.43
CA THR A 48 -9.84 -8.96 -19.16
C THR A 48 -11.03 -9.91 -19.16
N ILE A 49 -12.10 -9.55 -18.44
CA ILE A 49 -13.37 -10.29 -18.39
C ILE A 49 -14.48 -9.36 -18.87
N ARG A 50 -15.48 -9.93 -19.55
CA ARG A 50 -16.72 -9.22 -19.89
C ARG A 50 -17.76 -9.48 -18.80
N PHE A 51 -18.40 -8.42 -18.34
CA PHE A 51 -19.49 -8.42 -17.38
C PHE A 51 -20.70 -7.76 -18.04
N ASP A 52 -21.90 -8.11 -17.59
CA ASP A 52 -23.12 -7.47 -18.05
C ASP A 52 -23.11 -5.97 -17.71
N THR A 53 -23.65 -5.16 -18.64
CA THR A 53 -23.58 -3.70 -18.57
C THR A 53 -24.25 -3.16 -17.31
N ASP A 54 -25.44 -3.67 -17.00
CA ASP A 54 -26.23 -3.29 -15.84
C ASP A 54 -25.52 -3.59 -14.51
N MET A 55 -24.82 -4.72 -14.43
CA MET A 55 -24.03 -5.08 -13.26
C MET A 55 -22.87 -4.08 -13.06
N VAL A 56 -22.15 -3.76 -14.15
CA VAL A 56 -21.04 -2.80 -14.09
C VAL A 56 -21.54 -1.40 -13.68
N GLU A 57 -22.68 -0.96 -14.21
CA GLU A 57 -23.30 0.32 -13.85
C GLU A 57 -23.72 0.34 -12.37
N TRP A 58 -24.35 -0.72 -11.88
CA TRP A 58 -24.76 -0.85 -10.49
C TRP A 58 -23.59 -0.77 -9.50
N PHE A 59 -22.45 -1.40 -9.83
CA PHE A 59 -21.25 -1.31 -9.01
C PHE A 59 -20.59 0.07 -9.11
N LYS A 60 -20.55 0.68 -10.31
CA LYS A 60 -19.99 2.03 -10.51
C LYS A 60 -20.78 3.11 -9.77
N ALA A 61 -22.10 2.98 -9.69
CA ALA A 61 -22.97 3.91 -8.96
C ALA A 61 -22.62 4.05 -7.47
N ARG A 62 -21.92 3.06 -6.88
CA ARG A 62 -21.44 3.11 -5.48
C ARG A 62 -20.14 3.90 -5.29
N GLY A 63 -19.56 4.42 -6.36
CA GLY A 63 -18.41 5.31 -6.33
C GLY A 63 -17.06 4.62 -6.49
N LYS A 64 -16.01 5.30 -6.01
CA LYS A 64 -14.62 4.84 -6.18
C LYS A 64 -14.42 3.49 -5.51
N GLY A 65 -13.74 2.57 -6.21
CA GLY A 65 -13.44 1.23 -5.68
C GLY A 65 -14.45 0.15 -6.06
N TYR A 66 -15.33 0.41 -7.03
CA TYR A 66 -16.32 -0.57 -7.52
C TYR A 66 -15.71 -1.96 -7.84
N GLN A 67 -14.50 -2.00 -8.43
CA GLN A 67 -13.79 -3.26 -8.69
C GLN A 67 -13.41 -4.01 -7.40
N SER A 68 -13.05 -3.30 -6.34
CA SER A 68 -12.74 -3.91 -5.04
C SER A 68 -14.00 -4.47 -4.38
N HIS A 69 -15.13 -3.77 -4.51
CA HIS A 69 -16.43 -4.24 -4.04
C HIS A 69 -16.86 -5.50 -4.80
N MET A 70 -16.77 -5.47 -6.14
CA MET A 70 -17.08 -6.61 -6.99
C MET A 70 -16.22 -7.83 -6.63
N ASN A 71 -14.92 -7.63 -6.41
CA ASN A 71 -14.02 -8.69 -5.94
C ASN A 71 -14.40 -9.24 -4.56
N ALA A 72 -14.88 -8.40 -3.62
CA ALA A 72 -15.31 -8.85 -2.31
C ALA A 72 -16.56 -9.75 -2.39
N VAL A 73 -17.52 -9.42 -3.25
CA VAL A 73 -18.71 -10.25 -3.50
C VAL A 73 -18.32 -11.61 -4.08
N LEU A 74 -17.47 -11.62 -5.12
CA LEU A 74 -16.99 -12.87 -5.72
C LEU A 74 -16.23 -13.73 -4.72
N ARG A 75 -15.45 -13.12 -3.81
CA ARG A 75 -14.75 -13.83 -2.75
C ARG A 75 -15.72 -14.44 -1.74
N ALA A 76 -16.71 -13.69 -1.27
CA ALA A 76 -17.70 -14.20 -0.33
C ALA A 76 -18.47 -15.38 -0.93
N TYR A 77 -18.83 -15.30 -2.21
CA TYR A 77 -19.46 -16.41 -2.92
C TYR A 77 -18.54 -17.64 -2.98
N MET A 78 -17.27 -17.46 -3.35
CA MET A 78 -16.28 -18.53 -3.40
C MET A 78 -16.12 -19.21 -2.03
N GLU A 79 -16.00 -18.43 -0.95
CA GLU A 79 -15.83 -18.93 0.42
C GLU A 79 -17.06 -19.69 0.93
N ALA A 80 -18.27 -19.25 0.55
CA ALA A 80 -19.51 -19.91 0.93
C ALA A 80 -19.74 -21.25 0.20
N HIS A 81 -19.11 -21.45 -0.96
CA HIS A 81 -19.25 -22.65 -1.80
C HIS A 81 -17.99 -23.53 -1.79
N ARG A 82 -17.13 -23.33 -0.80
CA ARG A 82 -15.90 -24.08 -0.60
C ARG A 82 -16.08 -25.14 0.46
#